data_AF-A0A3M2V352-F1
#
_entry.id   AF-A0A3M2V352-F1
#
_cell.length_a   1.000
_cell.length_b   1.000
_cell.length_c   1.000
_cell.angle_alpha   90.00
_cell.angle_beta   90.00
_cell.angle_gamma   90.00
#
_symmetry.space_group_name_H-M   'P 1'
#
loop_
_entity.id
_entity.type
_entity.pdbx_description
1 polymer ?
#
loop_
_entity_poly.entity_id
_entity_poly.type
_entity_poly.pdbx_seq_one_letter_code
_entity_poly.pdbx_strand_id
1 'polypeptide(L)'
;MHRRENIPVILLTARDTSADRVRGLDIGADDYLTKPFEPRELVARINSVLRRRGPVPTVMEATPAEAALAPTQHYAFAGLSFMSSTGTLRRGDGSAVRLSTV
;
A
#
# COMPACT_ATOMS: atom_id res chain seq x y z
N MET A 1 10.59 18.72 -3.53
CA MET A 1 11.32 17.53 -4.00
C MET A 1 10.39 16.31 -3.90
N HIS A 2 9.64 15.97 -4.95
CA HIS A 2 8.85 14.73 -4.99
C HIS A 2 9.81 13.60 -5.35
N ARG A 3 10.40 12.95 -4.34
CA ARG A 3 11.09 11.69 -4.58
C ARG A 3 10.05 10.76 -5.20
N ARG A 4 10.29 10.32 -6.44
CA ARG A 4 9.49 9.28 -7.11
C ARG A 4 9.73 7.97 -6.34
N GLU A 5 9.16 7.89 -5.14
CA GLU A 5 9.12 6.67 -4.36
C GLU A 5 8.32 5.68 -5.22
N ASN A 6 8.95 4.57 -5.60
CA ASN A 6 8.35 3.53 -6.43
C ASN A 6 7.36 2.73 -5.57
N ILE A 7 6.26 3.37 -5.17
CA ILE A 7 5.21 2.82 -4.29
C ILE A 7 4.13 2.17 -5.17
N PRO A 8 3.79 0.89 -4.96
CA PRO A 8 2.76 0.23 -5.75
C PRO A 8 1.37 0.73 -5.37
N VAL A 9 0.51 0.91 -6.37
CA VAL A 9 -0.85 1.44 -6.21
C VAL A 9 -1.86 0.44 -6.76
N ILE A 10 -2.79 0.02 -5.89
CA ILE A 10 -3.95 -0.80 -6.27
C ILE A 10 -5.22 0.04 -6.08
N LEU A 11 -6.04 0.17 -7.11
CA LEU A 11 -7.32 0.88 -7.04
C LEU A 11 -8.41 -0.05 -6.49
N LEU A 12 -9.06 0.33 -5.40
CA LEU A 12 -10.23 -0.36 -4.85
C LEU A 12 -11.48 0.50 -5.05
N THR A 13 -12.44 0.05 -5.86
CA THR A 13 -13.54 0.91 -6.33
C THR A 13 -14.83 0.15 -6.59
N ALA A 14 -15.98 0.81 -6.55
CA ALA A 14 -17.27 0.22 -6.94
C ALA A 14 -17.54 0.33 -8.45
N ARG A 15 -16.64 0.95 -9.22
CA ARG A 15 -16.75 1.07 -10.69
C ARG A 15 -16.22 -0.20 -11.35
N ASP A 16 -17.09 -0.96 -11.98
CA ASP A 16 -16.83 -2.30 -12.51
C ASP A 16 -16.81 -2.40 -14.03
N THR A 17 -16.99 -1.28 -14.73
CA THR A 17 -16.92 -1.26 -16.19
C THR A 17 -15.52 -1.56 -16.68
N SER A 18 -15.41 -2.25 -17.82
CA SER A 18 -14.11 -2.51 -18.47
C SER A 18 -13.37 -1.21 -18.81
N ALA A 19 -14.12 -0.16 -19.16
CA ALA A 19 -13.57 1.16 -19.47
C ALA A 19 -12.93 1.82 -18.23
N ASP A 20 -13.56 1.73 -17.05
CA ASP A 20 -13.01 2.27 -15.81
C ASP A 20 -11.74 1.54 -15.38
N ARG A 21 -11.71 0.21 -15.56
CA ARG A 21 -10.53 -0.61 -15.29
C ARG A 21 -9.36 -0.23 -16.17
N VAL A 22 -9.57 -0.12 -17.48
CA VAL A 22 -8.54 0.28 -18.45
C VAL A 22 -8.01 1.67 -18.07
N ARG A 23 -8.92 2.64 -17.87
CA ARG A 23 -8.52 3.99 -17.46
C ARG A 23 -7.71 4.00 -16.18
N GLY A 24 -8.09 3.22 -15.16
CA GLY A 24 -7.37 3.13 -13.89
C GLY A 24 -5.94 2.62 -14.04
N LEU A 25 -5.72 1.65 -14.95
CA LEU A 25 -4.39 1.14 -15.24
C LEU A 25 -3.57 2.15 -16.06
N ASP A 26 -4.18 2.81 -17.05
CA ASP A 26 -3.50 3.81 -17.90
C ASP A 26 -2.99 5.03 -17.11
N ILE A 27 -3.69 5.44 -16.05
CA ILE A 27 -3.26 6.54 -15.17
C ILE A 27 -2.12 6.15 -14.21
N GLY A 28 -1.64 4.90 -14.27
CA GLY A 28 -0.47 4.43 -13.54
C GLY A 28 -0.76 3.56 -12.32
N ALA A 29 -1.95 2.96 -12.21
CA ALA A 29 -2.18 1.91 -11.23
C ALA A 29 -1.47 0.61 -11.63
N ASP A 30 -0.94 -0.12 -10.64
CA ASP A 30 -0.37 -1.44 -10.85
C ASP A 30 -1.44 -2.55 -10.90
N ASP A 31 -2.58 -2.32 -10.24
CA ASP A 31 -3.72 -3.23 -10.27
C ASP A 31 -5.04 -2.48 -9.96
N TYR A 32 -6.16 -3.12 -10.27
CA TYR A 32 -7.51 -2.58 -10.14
C TYR A 32 -8.45 -3.67 -9.64
N LEU A 33 -9.12 -3.43 -8.51
CA LEU A 33 -10.02 -4.36 -7.84
C LEU A 33 -11.38 -3.70 -7.56
N THR A 34 -12.44 -4.36 -8.02
CA THR A 34 -13.82 -3.90 -7.83
C THR A 34 -14.37 -4.36 -6.48
N LYS A 35 -15.22 -3.56 -5.86
CA LYS A 35 -15.99 -3.91 -4.65
C LYS A 35 -17.37 -4.45 -5.03
N PRO A 36 -17.91 -5.44 -4.31
CA PRO A 36 -17.28 -6.19 -3.22
C PRO A 36 -16.22 -7.17 -3.74
N PHE A 37 -15.20 -7.45 -2.92
CA PHE A 37 -14.15 -8.43 -3.23
C PHE A 37 -13.92 -9.36 -2.05
N GLU A 38 -13.39 -10.54 -2.34
CA GLU A 38 -12.94 -11.47 -1.30
C GLU A 38 -11.63 -10.99 -0.68
N PRO A 39 -11.46 -10.97 0.65
CA PRO A 39 -10.21 -10.52 1.28
C PRO A 39 -8.97 -11.26 0.77
N ARG A 40 -9.12 -12.55 0.46
CA ARG A 40 -8.05 -13.38 -0.13
C ARG A 40 -7.63 -12.91 -1.52
N GLU A 41 -8.57 -12.37 -2.30
CA GLU A 41 -8.27 -11.80 -3.62
C GLU A 41 -7.39 -10.56 -3.48
N LEU A 42 -7.71 -9.67 -2.53
CA LEU A 42 -6.89 -8.49 -2.28
C LEU A 42 -5.46 -8.88 -1.87
N VAL A 43 -5.31 -9.85 -0.97
CA VAL A 43 -3.98 -10.35 -0.56
C VAL A 43 -3.21 -10.92 -1.76
N ALA A 44 -3.86 -11.72 -2.61
CA ALA A 44 -3.23 -12.28 -3.81
C ALA A 44 -2.77 -11.18 -4.79
N ARG A 45 -3.57 -10.11 -4.97
CA ARG A 45 -3.21 -8.96 -5.80
C ARG A 45 -2.04 -8.17 -5.24
N ILE A 46 -2.04 -7.89 -3.94
CA ILE A 46 -0.91 -7.26 -3.24
C ILE A 46 0.37 -8.05 -3.49
N ASN A 47 0.36 -9.36 -3.25
CA ASN A 47 1.52 -10.22 -3.46
C ASN A 47 1.98 -10.24 -4.92
N SER A 48 1.04 -10.23 -5.87
CA SER A 48 1.34 -10.19 -7.31
C SER A 48 2.03 -8.89 -7.73
N VAL A 49 1.57 -7.74 -7.22
CA VAL A 49 2.18 -6.43 -7.47
C VAL A 49 3.57 -6.34 -6.85
N LEU A 50 3.72 -6.79 -5.60
CA LEU A 50 5.00 -6.82 -4.90
C LEU A 50 6.05 -7.68 -5.61
N ARG A 51 5.68 -8.90 -6.05
CA ARG A 51 6.58 -9.81 -6.78
C ARG A 51 7.11 -9.20 -8.08
N ARG A 52 6.29 -8.41 -8.79
CA ARG A 52 6.66 -7.78 -10.08
C ARG A 52 7.74 -6.71 -9.94
N ARG A 53 7.94 -6.14 -8.75
CA ARG A 53 8.93 -5.07 -8.52
C ARG A 53 10.31 -5.57 -8.09
N GLY A 54 10.54 -6.89 -8.10
CA GLY A 54 11.77 -7.53 -7.62
C GLY A 54 11.60 -8.06 -6.19
N PRO A 55 12.63 -8.69 -5.58
CA PRO A 55 12.54 -9.17 -4.22
C PRO A 55 12.18 -7.99 -3.30
N VAL A 56 10.95 -7.99 -2.78
CA VAL A 56 10.69 -7.34 -1.50
C VAL A 56 11.70 -7.98 -0.56
N PRO A 57 12.48 -7.21 0.22
CA PRO A 57 13.29 -7.81 1.27
C PRO A 57 12.31 -8.67 2.05
N THR A 58 12.49 -9.98 2.00
CA THR A 58 11.77 -10.88 2.87
C THR A 58 11.89 -10.23 4.23
N VAL A 59 10.77 -9.85 4.82
CA VAL A 59 10.75 -9.52 6.25
C VAL A 59 10.98 -10.88 6.91
N MET A 60 12.22 -11.38 6.82
CA MET A 60 12.81 -12.24 7.83
C MET A 60 12.45 -11.54 9.11
N GLU A 61 11.75 -12.25 9.99
CA GLU A 61 11.30 -11.78 11.30
C GLU A 61 12.42 -10.94 11.91
N ALA A 62 12.34 -9.63 11.69
CA ALA A 62 13.37 -8.73 12.14
C ALA A 62 13.23 -8.76 13.65
N THR A 63 14.32 -9.08 14.33
CA THR A 63 14.32 -8.91 15.78
C THR A 63 13.86 -7.48 16.09
N PRO A 64 13.15 -7.23 17.20
CA PRO A 64 12.66 -5.87 17.52
C PRO A 64 13.76 -4.79 17.45
N ALA A 65 15.02 -5.18 17.63
CA ALA A 65 16.20 -4.33 17.47
C ALA A 65 16.52 -3.98 16.00
N GLU A 66 16.37 -4.91 15.05
CA GLU A 66 16.59 -4.68 13.62
C GLU A 66 15.46 -3.87 12.98
N ALA A 67 14.21 -4.06 13.44
CA ALA A 67 13.06 -3.26 13.00
C ALA A 67 13.20 -1.77 13.39
N ALA A 68 13.87 -1.49 14.51
CA ALA A 68 14.18 -0.12 14.94
C ALA A 68 15.25 0.57 14.07
N LEU A 69 16.08 -0.21 13.37
CA LEU A 69 17.15 0.27 12.49
C LEU A 69 16.75 0.29 11.01
N ALA A 70 15.60 -0.30 10.65
CA ALA A 70 15.07 -0.27 9.30
C ALA A 70 14.77 1.18 8.87
N PRO A 71 15.01 1.55 7.60
CA PRO A 71 14.66 2.86 7.10
C PRO A 71 13.16 3.10 7.32
N THR A 72 12.85 4.09 8.15
CA THR A 72 11.46 4.47 8.40
C THR A 72 10.89 5.05 7.12
N GLN A 73 9.93 4.35 6.51
CA GLN A 73 9.29 4.79 5.29
C GLN A 73 8.02 5.54 5.65
N HIS A 74 7.97 6.81 5.25
CA HIS A 74 6.82 7.69 5.41
C HIS A 74 6.03 7.72 4.11
N TYR A 75 4.77 7.29 4.17
CA TYR A 75 3.84 7.34 3.06
C TYR A 75 2.85 8.47 3.28
N ALA A 76 2.65 9.35 2.31
CA ALA A 76 1.65 10.42 2.40
C ALA A 76 0.73 10.40 1.18
N PHE A 77 -0.59 10.40 1.39
CA PHE A 77 -1.59 10.39 0.33
C PHE A 77 -2.88 11.06 0.77
N ALA A 78 -3.35 12.06 0.02
CA ALA A 78 -4.66 12.70 0.23
C ALA A 78 -4.95 13.10 1.69
N GLY A 79 -3.96 13.69 2.39
CA GLY A 79 -4.08 14.09 3.80
C GLY A 79 -3.87 12.95 4.81
N LEU A 80 -3.61 11.73 4.35
CA LEU A 80 -3.17 10.61 5.18
C LEU A 80 -1.64 10.58 5.23
N SER A 81 -1.07 10.30 6.39
CA SER A 81 0.37 10.09 6.59
C SER A 81 0.59 8.82 7.40
N PHE A 82 1.28 7.83 6.83
CA PHE A 82 1.57 6.54 7.46
C PHE A 82 3.07 6.36 7.69
N MET A 83 3.44 5.97 8.91
CA MET A 83 4.82 5.62 9.27
C MET A 83 4.93 4.10 9.41
N SER A 84 5.73 3.47 8.55
CA SER A 84 5.86 1.99 8.54
C SER A 84 6.48 1.44 9.82
N SER A 85 7.41 2.17 10.45
CA SER A 85 8.12 1.73 11.65
C SER A 85 7.20 1.65 12.88
N THR A 86 6.17 2.50 12.96
CA THR A 86 5.25 2.54 14.11
C THR A 86 3.88 1.94 13.81
N GLY A 87 3.58 1.69 12.53
CA GLY A 87 2.25 1.31 12.06
C GLY A 87 1.21 2.42 12.27
N THR A 88 1.62 3.69 12.41
CA THR A 88 0.70 4.78 12.75
C THR A 88 0.24 5.52 11.49
N LEU A 89 -1.07 5.58 11.28
CA LEU A 89 -1.73 6.38 10.26
C LEU A 89 -2.27 7.67 10.91
N ARG A 90 -1.78 8.82 10.47
CA ARG A 90 -2.31 10.14 10.81
C ARG A 90 -3.22 10.65 9.70
N ARG A 91 -4.34 11.27 10.05
CA ARG A 91 -5.25 11.92 9.12
C ARG A 91 -5.03 13.44 9.14
N GLY A 92 -5.56 14.13 8.13
CA GLY A 92 -5.40 15.58 7.96
C GLY A 92 -6.06 16.42 9.06
N ASP A 93 -7.00 15.82 9.81
CA ASP A 93 -7.63 16.42 10.99
C ASP A 93 -6.75 16.32 12.26
N GLY A 94 -5.56 15.72 12.15
CA GLY A 94 -4.63 15.51 13.26
C GLY A 94 -4.83 14.21 14.04
N SER A 95 -5.92 13.47 13.81
CA SER A 95 -6.18 12.19 14.46
C SER A 95 -5.19 11.12 14.01
N ALA A 96 -4.86 10.18 14.90
CA ALA A 96 -3.91 9.09 14.65
C ALA A 96 -4.49 7.73 15.04
N VAL A 97 -4.30 6.72 14.20
CA VAL A 97 -4.71 5.34 14.43
C VAL A 97 -3.51 4.42 14.24
N ARG A 98 -3.26 3.51 15.18
CA ARG A 98 -2.28 2.45 14.99
C ARG A 98 -2.92 1.30 14.23
N LEU A 99 -2.39 1.01 13.05
CA LEU A 99 -2.79 -0.13 12.23
C LEU A 99 -2.13 -1.39 12.81
N SER A 100 -2.93 -2.42 13.07
CA SER A 100 -2.47 -3.75 13.47
C SER A 100 -2.65 -4.72 12.32
N THR A 101 -1.63 -5.53 12.05
CA THR A 101 -1.76 -6.72 11.20
C THR A 101 -2.38 -7.82 12.06
N VAL A 102 -3.69 -8.00 11.98
CA VAL A 102 -4.39 -9.17 12.57
C VAL A 102 -4.49 -10.29 11.54
#